data_AF-A0A7C4ENA8-F1
#
_entry.id   AF-A0A7C4ENA8-F1
#
_cell.length_a   1.000
_cell.length_b   1.000
_cell.length_c   1.000
_cell.angle_alpha   90.00
_cell.angle_beta   90.00
_cell.angle_gamma   90.00
#
_symmetry.space_group_name_H-M   'P 1'
#
loop_
_entity.id
_entity.type
_entity.pdbx_description
1 polymer ?
#
loop_
_entity_poly.entity_id
_entity_poly.type
_entity_poly.pdbx_seq_one_letter_code
_entity_poly.pdbx_strand_id
1 'polypeptide(L)'
;MITLQIDNVSVTVPEGTTLLEAAQRIGIWIPTLCHHESLTPYGGCRLCIVEVQEGATTRIVSSCTYRAQNGVHVSTCSDTIVALRKGILTLLLAEVPQSPVLQELAELLGVEHSSTFAPRNDLCIACGRCIRACREIVGVQAIDFAFRGYKRVA
;
A
#
# COMPACT_ATOMS: atom_id res chain seq x y z
N MET A 1 -3.89 18.13 17.56
CA MET A 1 -4.16 18.32 16.12
C MET A 1 -2.83 18.42 15.40
N ILE A 2 -2.72 17.83 14.21
CA ILE A 2 -1.52 17.82 13.39
C ILE A 2 -1.85 18.44 12.04
N THR A 3 -1.03 19.38 11.59
CA THR A 3 -1.17 20.06 10.30
C THR A 3 0.00 19.69 9.38
N LEU A 4 -0.33 19.18 8.21
CA LEU A 4 0.62 18.78 7.16
C LEU A 4 0.10 19.17 5.78
N GLN A 5 0.95 19.04 4.76
CA GLN A 5 0.58 19.33 3.37
C GLN A 5 0.70 18.06 2.52
N ILE A 6 -0.32 17.74 1.73
CA ILE A 6 -0.32 16.59 0.79
C ILE A 6 -0.69 17.13 -0.59
N ASP A 7 0.19 16.95 -1.58
CA ASP A 7 0.03 17.44 -2.97
C ASP A 7 -0.42 18.92 -3.02
N ASN A 8 0.25 19.75 -2.23
CA ASN A 8 -0.02 21.17 -2.03
C ASN A 8 -1.29 21.52 -1.24
N VAL A 9 -2.11 20.55 -0.84
CA VAL A 9 -3.32 20.75 -0.01
C VAL A 9 -2.96 20.67 1.47
N SER A 10 -3.27 21.72 2.22
CA SER A 10 -3.09 21.71 3.68
C SER A 10 -4.22 20.93 4.35
N VAL A 11 -3.88 19.98 5.22
CA VAL A 11 -4.83 19.14 5.94
C VAL A 11 -4.52 19.13 7.44
N THR A 12 -5.56 19.22 8.26
CA THR A 12 -5.47 19.12 9.72
C THR A 12 -6.17 17.85 10.19
N VAL A 13 -5.46 16.99 10.90
CA VAL A 13 -5.96 15.69 11.39
C VAL A 13 -5.72 15.50 12.88
N PRO A 14 -6.49 14.62 13.55
CA PRO A 14 -6.18 14.19 14.91
C PRO A 14 -4.78 13.55 15.00
N GLU A 15 -4.18 13.62 16.18
CA GLU A 15 -2.93 12.92 16.46
C GLU A 15 -3.12 11.41 16.33
N GLY A 16 -2.10 10.71 15.82
CA GLY A 16 -2.17 9.27 15.55
C GLY A 16 -2.76 8.90 14.18
N THR A 17 -3.36 9.82 13.44
CA THR A 17 -3.84 9.57 12.07
C THR A 17 -2.67 9.20 11.13
N THR A 18 -2.88 8.25 10.22
CA THR A 18 -1.88 7.87 9.20
C THR A 18 -1.91 8.84 8.01
N LEU A 19 -0.85 8.87 7.20
CA LEU A 19 -0.86 9.67 5.97
C LEU A 19 -1.92 9.19 4.98
N LEU A 20 -2.19 7.87 4.93
CA LEU A 20 -3.23 7.32 4.07
C LEU A 20 -4.62 7.85 4.46
N GLU A 21 -4.95 7.80 5.76
CA GLU A 21 -6.21 8.35 6.28
C GLU A 21 -6.29 9.87 6.07
N ALA A 22 -5.18 10.59 6.23
CA ALA A 22 -5.12 12.02 5.97
C ALA A 22 -5.38 12.35 4.49
N ALA A 23 -4.81 11.58 3.56
CA ALA A 23 -5.03 11.73 2.13
C ALA A 23 -6.48 11.41 1.72
N GLN A 24 -7.07 10.36 2.29
CA GLN A 24 -8.47 9.98 2.04
C GLN A 24 -9.45 11.08 2.45
N ARG A 25 -9.19 11.80 3.56
CA ARG A 25 -10.04 12.91 4.02
C ARG A 25 -10.15 14.07 3.03
N ILE A 26 -9.13 14.26 2.20
CA ILE A 26 -9.09 15.32 1.17
C ILE A 26 -9.32 14.77 -0.24
N GLY A 27 -9.75 13.51 -0.36
CA GLY A 27 -10.07 12.89 -1.64
C GLY A 27 -8.86 12.49 -2.49
N ILE A 28 -7.65 12.49 -1.92
CA ILE A 28 -6.46 12.01 -2.63
C ILE A 28 -6.41 10.49 -2.55
N TRP A 29 -6.49 9.86 -3.72
CA TRP A 29 -6.45 8.42 -3.85
C TRP A 29 -5.01 7.90 -3.87
N ILE A 30 -4.70 6.99 -2.93
CA ILE A 30 -3.41 6.29 -2.86
C ILE A 30 -3.70 4.78 -3.02
N PRO A 31 -3.06 4.09 -3.99
CA PRO A 31 -3.34 2.68 -4.24
C PRO A 31 -2.91 1.80 -3.07
N THR A 32 -3.78 0.86 -2.69
CA THR A 32 -3.54 -0.11 -1.62
C THR A 32 -4.12 -1.47 -1.99
N LEU A 33 -3.45 -2.55 -1.57
CA LEU A 33 -3.97 -3.92 -1.70
C LEU A 33 -4.20 -4.58 -0.33
N CYS A 34 -3.29 -4.34 0.63
CA CYS A 34 -3.34 -4.97 1.95
C CYS A 34 -4.02 -4.14 3.03
N HIS A 35 -4.34 -2.86 2.75
CA HIS A 35 -5.01 -1.99 3.69
C HIS A 35 -6.52 -2.29 3.71
N HIS A 36 -7.12 -2.10 4.87
CA HIS A 36 -8.57 -2.14 5.09
C HIS A 36 -8.87 -1.33 6.35
N GLU A 37 -9.93 -0.53 6.35
CA GLU A 37 -10.29 0.36 7.47
C GLU A 37 -10.57 -0.37 8.78
N SER A 38 -11.17 -1.57 8.71
CA SER A 38 -11.48 -2.38 9.89
C SER A 38 -10.32 -3.24 10.39
N LEU A 39 -9.12 -3.10 9.83
CA LEU A 39 -7.95 -3.87 10.23
C LEU A 39 -6.80 -2.94 10.61
N THR A 40 -5.92 -3.41 11.48
CA THR A 40 -4.72 -2.65 11.85
C THR A 40 -3.83 -2.32 10.63
N PRO A 41 -3.00 -1.27 10.65
CA PRO A 41 -2.01 -1.04 9.59
C PRO A 41 -1.03 -2.20 9.40
N TYR A 42 -0.82 -2.64 8.15
CA TYR A 42 0.07 -3.78 7.83
C TYR A 42 1.36 -3.41 7.09
N GLY A 43 1.29 -2.54 6.06
CA GLY A 43 2.45 -2.14 5.28
C GLY A 43 3.05 -3.21 4.34
N GLY A 44 2.35 -4.34 4.13
CA GLY A 44 2.88 -5.48 3.37
C GLY A 44 3.00 -5.26 1.86
N CYS A 45 1.98 -4.70 1.20
CA CYS A 45 1.94 -4.61 -0.27
C CYS A 45 2.81 -3.49 -0.88
N ARG A 46 3.25 -2.52 -0.08
CA ARG A 46 4.07 -1.36 -0.47
C ARG A 46 3.55 -0.44 -1.60
N LEU A 47 2.37 -0.66 -2.17
CA LEU A 47 1.80 0.27 -3.17
C LEU A 47 1.48 1.67 -2.62
N CYS A 48 1.20 1.75 -1.32
CA CYS A 48 0.88 2.99 -0.64
C CYS A 48 2.08 3.91 -0.35
N ILE A 49 3.23 3.65 -0.99
CA ILE A 49 4.41 4.49 -0.84
C ILE A 49 4.12 5.93 -1.27
N VAL A 50 4.65 6.86 -0.51
CA VAL A 50 4.60 8.31 -0.75
C VAL A 50 5.94 8.91 -0.37
N GLU A 51 6.23 10.05 -0.96
CA GLU A 51 7.43 10.82 -0.66
C GLU A 51 7.11 11.83 0.43
N VAL A 52 7.89 11.83 1.51
CA VAL A 52 7.75 12.76 2.62
C VAL A 52 9.00 13.62 2.68
N GLN A 53 8.81 14.93 2.60
CA GLN A 53 9.84 15.93 2.78
C GLN A 53 9.69 16.61 4.15
N GLU A 54 10.77 16.61 4.90
CA GLU A 54 10.91 17.25 6.20
C GLU A 54 12.18 18.10 6.18
N GLY A 55 12.01 19.43 6.09
CA GLY A 55 13.11 20.36 5.86
C GLY A 55 13.85 20.04 4.56
N ALA A 56 15.15 19.76 4.68
CA ALA A 56 16.02 19.39 3.55
C ALA A 56 16.07 17.87 3.28
N THR A 57 15.38 17.07 4.08
CA THR A 57 15.41 15.60 3.96
C THR A 57 14.17 15.08 3.25
N THR A 58 14.39 14.19 2.28
CA THR A 58 13.31 13.53 1.53
C THR A 58 13.42 12.02 1.73
N ARG A 59 12.29 11.37 2.04
CA ARG A 59 12.24 9.94 2.35
C ARG A 59 10.97 9.30 1.83
N ILE A 60 11.09 8.10 1.30
CA ILE A 60 9.96 7.31 0.81
C ILE A 60 9.45 6.44 1.96
N VAL A 61 8.16 6.58 2.28
CA VAL A 61 7.53 5.88 3.39
C VAL A 61 6.21 5.24 2.94
N SER A 62 5.73 4.23 3.67
CA SER A 62 4.39 3.68 3.45
C SER A 62 3.33 4.52 4.16
N SER A 63 2.46 5.18 3.38
CA SER A 63 1.40 6.05 3.93
C SER A 63 0.45 5.34 4.89
N CYS A 64 0.20 4.04 4.71
CA CYS A 64 -0.70 3.27 5.57
C CYS A 64 -0.17 3.02 6.98
N THR A 65 1.14 3.11 7.23
CA THR A 65 1.74 2.90 8.56
C THR A 65 2.38 4.18 9.11
N TYR A 66 2.76 5.11 8.25
CA TYR A 66 3.40 6.35 8.65
C TYR A 66 2.39 7.29 9.32
N ARG A 67 2.70 7.74 10.54
CA ARG A 67 1.86 8.67 11.31
C ARG A 67 2.08 10.10 10.83
N ALA A 68 1.00 10.85 10.67
CA ALA A 68 1.05 12.26 10.32
C ALA A 68 1.90 13.03 11.35
N GLN A 69 2.72 13.96 10.86
CA GLN A 69 3.60 14.81 11.66
C GLN A 69 3.41 16.26 11.24
N ASN A 70 3.69 17.21 12.14
CA ASN A 70 3.52 18.62 11.84
C ASN A 70 4.57 19.11 10.85
N GLY A 71 4.16 19.92 9.87
CA GLY A 71 5.07 20.61 8.95
C GLY A 71 5.74 19.72 7.92
N VAL A 72 5.30 18.46 7.76
CA VAL A 72 5.78 17.60 6.68
C VAL A 72 5.02 17.88 5.38
N HIS A 73 5.73 17.79 4.26
CA HIS A 73 5.17 17.89 2.92
C HIS A 73 5.17 16.50 2.29
N VAL A 74 4.02 16.08 1.77
CA VAL A 74 3.83 14.75 1.18
C VAL A 74 3.52 14.90 -0.29
N SER A 75 4.25 14.17 -1.13
CA SER A 75 3.97 14.02 -2.55
C SER A 75 3.51 12.60 -2.84
N THR A 76 2.32 12.46 -3.42
CA THR A 76 1.73 11.14 -3.70
C THR A 76 1.93 10.69 -5.14
N CYS A 77 2.32 11.62 -6.03
CA CYS A 77 2.42 11.42 -7.48
C CYS A 77 3.74 11.95 -8.07
N SER A 78 4.83 12.02 -7.31
CA SER A 78 6.15 12.31 -7.89
C SER A 78 6.56 11.23 -8.91
N ASP A 79 7.37 11.59 -9.90
CA ASP A 79 7.84 10.66 -10.94
C ASP A 79 8.49 9.41 -10.33
N THR A 80 9.24 9.60 -9.24
CA THR A 80 9.84 8.52 -8.46
C THR A 80 8.80 7.58 -7.86
N ILE A 81 7.75 8.12 -7.22
CA ILE A 81 6.68 7.30 -6.61
C ILE A 81 5.89 6.56 -7.68
N VAL A 82 5.58 7.20 -8.81
CA VAL A 82 4.89 6.55 -9.93
C VAL A 82 5.73 5.40 -10.47
N ALA A 83 7.01 5.62 -10.75
CA ALA A 83 7.92 4.58 -11.25
C ALA A 83 8.02 3.39 -10.28
N LEU A 84 8.16 3.66 -8.97
CA LEU A 84 8.24 2.60 -7.96
C LEU A 84 6.94 1.81 -7.83
N ARG A 85 5.76 2.47 -7.87
CA ARG A 85 4.47 1.78 -7.85
C ARG A 85 4.30 0.87 -9.07
N LYS A 86 4.69 1.34 -10.26
CA LYS A 86 4.68 0.52 -11.47
C LYS A 86 5.60 -0.70 -11.30
N GLY A 87 6.82 -0.51 -10.81
CA GLY A 87 7.75 -1.61 -10.54
C GLY A 87 7.21 -2.65 -9.55
N ILE A 88 6.61 -2.21 -8.44
CA ILE A 88 5.96 -3.11 -7.46
C ILE A 88 4.83 -3.90 -8.13
N LEU A 89 3.98 -3.22 -8.90
CA LEU A 89 2.85 -3.87 -9.57
C LEU A 89 3.32 -4.88 -10.64
N THR A 90 4.35 -4.55 -11.40
CA THR A 90 4.98 -5.48 -12.35
C THR A 90 5.48 -6.74 -11.65
N LEU A 91 6.11 -6.62 -10.47
CA LEU A 91 6.56 -7.79 -9.70
C LEU A 91 5.39 -8.64 -9.19
N LEU A 92 4.31 -8.01 -8.71
CA LEU A 92 3.12 -8.71 -8.27
C LEU A 92 2.43 -9.46 -9.43
N LEU A 93 2.35 -8.84 -10.60
CA LEU A 93 1.82 -9.47 -11.81
C LEU A 93 2.71 -10.60 -12.33
N ALA A 94 4.03 -10.54 -12.11
CA ALA A 94 4.95 -11.62 -12.45
C ALA A 94 4.68 -12.88 -11.62
N GLU A 95 4.28 -12.69 -10.37
CA GLU A 95 3.96 -13.79 -9.46
C GLU A 95 2.54 -14.31 -9.68
N VAL A 96 1.54 -13.41 -9.84
CA VAL A 96 0.11 -13.74 -9.87
C VAL A 96 -0.64 -13.00 -10.99
N PRO A 97 -0.33 -13.26 -12.27
CA PRO A 97 -0.85 -12.47 -13.41
C PRO A 97 -2.36 -12.57 -13.61
N GLN A 98 -2.99 -13.62 -13.08
CA GLN A 98 -4.43 -13.88 -13.24
C GLN A 98 -5.29 -13.22 -12.14
N SER A 99 -4.67 -12.56 -11.14
CA SER A 99 -5.42 -11.89 -10.08
C SER A 99 -6.21 -10.70 -10.64
N PRO A 100 -7.57 -10.71 -10.59
CA PRO A 100 -8.38 -9.64 -11.17
C PRO A 100 -8.06 -8.27 -10.57
N VAL A 101 -7.83 -8.22 -9.26
CA VAL A 101 -7.48 -6.98 -8.53
C VAL A 101 -6.16 -6.38 -9.04
N LEU A 102 -5.20 -7.22 -9.48
CA LEU A 102 -3.95 -6.71 -10.03
C LEU A 102 -4.14 -6.23 -11.46
N GLN A 103 -4.97 -6.90 -12.25
CA GLN A 103 -5.30 -6.50 -13.63
C GLN A 103 -6.02 -5.14 -13.64
N GLU A 104 -7.04 -4.96 -12.81
CA GLU A 104 -7.74 -3.68 -12.65
C GLU A 104 -6.79 -2.55 -12.26
N LEU A 105 -5.89 -2.80 -11.30
CA LEU A 105 -4.93 -1.80 -10.87
C LEU A 105 -3.88 -1.51 -11.96
N ALA A 106 -3.52 -2.51 -12.77
CA ALA A 106 -2.57 -2.36 -13.87
C ALA A 106 -3.15 -1.50 -14.99
N GLU A 107 -4.42 -1.70 -15.34
CA GLU A 107 -5.14 -0.85 -16.28
C GLU A 107 -5.18 0.59 -15.79
N LEU A 108 -5.56 0.80 -14.52
CA LEU A 108 -5.68 2.13 -13.93
C LEU A 108 -4.34 2.89 -13.89
N LEU A 109 -3.22 2.18 -13.68
CA LEU A 109 -1.88 2.78 -13.61
C LEU A 109 -1.11 2.74 -14.93
N GLY A 110 -1.70 2.18 -16.00
CA GLY A 110 -1.04 1.97 -17.29
C GLY A 110 0.24 1.16 -17.14
N VAL A 111 0.13 -0.03 -16.54
CA VAL A 111 1.23 -0.98 -16.36
C VAL A 111 0.95 -2.19 -17.23
N GLU A 112 1.81 -2.39 -18.22
CA GLU A 112 1.86 -3.65 -18.95
C GLU A 112 2.82 -4.60 -18.25
N HIS A 113 2.54 -5.89 -18.33
CA HIS A 113 3.38 -6.92 -17.73
C HIS A 113 3.58 -8.08 -18.70
N SER A 114 4.84 -8.35 -18.99
CA SER A 114 5.30 -9.58 -19.62
C SER A 114 6.46 -10.13 -18.80
N SER A 115 6.32 -11.34 -18.27
CA SER A 115 7.34 -12.00 -17.48
C SER A 115 7.63 -13.39 -18.02
N THR A 116 8.90 -13.79 -17.95
CA THR A 116 9.36 -15.15 -18.22
C THR A 116 9.35 -16.03 -16.97
N PHE A 117 9.08 -15.47 -15.78
CA PHE A 117 8.96 -16.22 -14.55
C PHE A 117 7.71 -17.10 -14.58
N ALA A 118 7.84 -18.32 -14.05
CA ALA A 118 6.71 -19.21 -13.89
C ALA A 118 5.75 -18.62 -12.84
N PRO A 119 4.50 -18.30 -13.20
CA PRO A 119 3.55 -17.75 -12.27
C PRO A 119 3.07 -18.81 -11.27
N ARG A 120 2.51 -18.35 -10.16
CA ARG A 120 1.80 -19.23 -9.23
C ARG A 120 0.48 -19.70 -9.84
N ASN A 121 0.06 -20.89 -9.46
CA ASN A 121 -1.22 -21.47 -9.86
C ASN A 121 -2.33 -21.17 -8.83
N ASP A 122 -2.35 -19.95 -8.31
CA ASP A 122 -3.35 -19.44 -7.38
C ASP A 122 -3.55 -17.93 -7.61
N LEU A 123 -4.52 -17.31 -6.94
CA LEU A 123 -4.84 -15.88 -7.06
C LEU A 123 -4.35 -15.06 -5.84
N CYS A 124 -3.61 -15.67 -4.92
CA CYS A 124 -3.24 -15.05 -3.65
C CYS A 124 -2.01 -14.16 -3.79
N ILE A 125 -2.22 -12.85 -3.71
CA ILE A 125 -1.13 -11.85 -3.71
C ILE A 125 -0.43 -11.69 -2.34
N ALA A 126 -0.65 -12.62 -1.42
CA ALA A 126 -0.12 -12.61 -0.05
C ALA A 126 -0.36 -11.29 0.74
N CYS A 127 -1.50 -10.62 0.52
CA CYS A 127 -1.81 -9.34 1.17
C CYS A 127 -2.14 -9.48 2.67
N GLY A 128 -2.52 -10.67 3.12
CA GLY A 128 -2.76 -10.99 4.53
C GLY A 128 -4.08 -10.46 5.10
N ARG A 129 -4.98 -9.88 4.28
CA ARG A 129 -6.27 -9.35 4.74
C ARG A 129 -7.15 -10.43 5.37
N CYS A 130 -7.26 -11.62 4.75
CA CYS A 130 -8.04 -12.74 5.28
C CYS A 130 -7.52 -13.23 6.64
N ILE A 131 -6.21 -13.46 6.75
CA ILE A 131 -5.53 -13.92 7.97
C ILE A 131 -5.71 -12.91 9.11
N ARG A 132 -5.50 -11.62 8.81
CA ARG A 132 -5.71 -10.54 9.78
C ARG A 132 -7.17 -10.41 10.19
N ALA A 133 -8.13 -10.54 9.28
CA ALA A 133 -9.54 -10.55 9.64
C ALA A 133 -9.89 -11.74 10.56
N CYS A 134 -9.39 -12.93 10.25
CA CYS A 134 -9.57 -14.12 11.09
C CYS A 134 -9.01 -13.92 12.51
N ARG A 135 -7.88 -13.20 12.63
CA ARG A 135 -7.22 -12.92 13.90
C ARG A 135 -7.84 -11.76 14.68
N GLU A 136 -8.03 -10.62 14.03
CA GLU A 136 -8.36 -9.32 14.66
C GLU A 136 -9.87 -9.12 14.80
N ILE A 137 -10.67 -9.66 13.88
CA ILE A 137 -12.13 -9.47 13.87
C ILE A 137 -12.83 -10.72 14.40
N VAL A 138 -12.52 -11.90 13.84
CA VAL A 138 -13.18 -13.16 14.23
C VAL A 138 -12.61 -13.71 15.54
N GLY A 139 -11.33 -13.48 15.82
CA GLY A 139 -10.67 -13.88 17.06
C GLY A 139 -10.28 -15.36 17.15
N VAL A 140 -10.39 -16.13 16.06
CA VAL A 140 -10.16 -17.59 16.08
C VAL A 140 -8.78 -18.02 15.61
N GLN A 141 -8.07 -17.19 14.82
CA GLN A 141 -6.71 -17.47 14.31
C GLN A 141 -6.59 -18.83 13.59
N ALA A 142 -7.62 -19.24 12.84
CA ALA A 142 -7.67 -20.53 12.16
C ALA A 142 -6.83 -20.60 10.87
N ILE A 143 -6.48 -19.46 10.28
CA ILE A 143 -5.68 -19.35 9.05
C ILE A 143 -4.47 -18.44 9.28
N ASP A 144 -3.33 -18.80 8.70
CA ASP A 144 -2.09 -18.02 8.72
C ASP A 144 -1.23 -18.34 7.48
N PHE A 145 -0.17 -17.58 7.27
CA PHE A 145 0.79 -17.84 6.22
C PHE A 145 1.70 -19.02 6.57
N ALA A 146 1.88 -19.93 5.62
CA ALA A 146 2.94 -20.91 5.64
C ALA A 146 4.18 -20.40 4.88
N PHE A 147 5.35 -20.91 5.28
CA PHE A 147 6.66 -20.63 4.66
C PHE A 147 7.06 -19.14 4.67
N ARG A 148 8.12 -18.79 3.90
CA ARG A 148 8.73 -17.46 3.84
C ARG A 148 9.19 -17.12 2.41
N GLY A 149 9.37 -15.82 2.15
CA GLY A 149 9.83 -15.32 0.85
C GLY A 149 8.84 -15.67 -0.27
N TYR A 150 9.38 -15.99 -1.45
CA TYR A 150 8.58 -16.35 -2.64
C TYR A 150 7.78 -17.67 -2.48
N LYS A 151 8.08 -18.48 -1.46
CA LYS A 151 7.32 -19.71 -1.14
C LYS A 151 6.13 -19.44 -0.22
N ARG A 152 5.90 -18.18 0.19
CA ARG A 152 4.86 -17.83 1.16
C ARG A 152 3.47 -18.04 0.55
N VAL A 153 2.65 -18.83 1.24
CA VAL A 153 1.25 -19.12 0.85
C VAL A 153 0.33 -18.92 2.05
N ALA A 154 -0.93 -18.57 1.79
CA ALA A 154 -1.98 -18.39 2.80
C ALA A 154 -2.94 -19.59 2.81
#